data_AF-A0A4Q2V2M2-F1
#
_entry.id   AF-A0A4Q2V2M2-F1
#
_cell.length_a   1.000
_cell.length_b   1.000
_cell.length_c   1.000
_cell.angle_alpha   90.00
_cell.angle_beta   90.00
_cell.angle_gamma   90.00
#
_symmetry.space_group_name_H-M   'P 1'
#
loop_
_entity.id
_entity.type
_entity.pdbx_description
1 polymer ?
#
loop_
_entity_poly.entity_id
_entity_poly.type
_entity_poly.pdbx_seq_one_letter_code
_entity_poly.pdbx_strand_id
1 'polypeptide(L)'
;MLNEFAGIDFPYASYVPSGDGYDQVLPSGRAYATQGAVPGQDFVSGSTYLSIAYGYENSHRWRNWGVMIAFAVLYLGLHLAAAKYVASERSKGEVLVYVYKAIKHLKTKSSDIESSPRTINNHQTVDSDSGTAGVEKQISVFHWGNVYYDIKIKGEPRCILDEVDRWVKPGTLTALMGSSGAGKTTLLDVLASRVTMGVVLGDMLVNGIPRDDSFQRKTSYV
;
A
#
# COMPACT_ATOMS: atom_id res chain seq x y z
N MET A 1 36.15 15.08 0.81
CA MET A 1 37.11 15.73 1.74
C MET A 1 38.18 14.77 2.25
N LEU A 2 37.95 13.91 3.24
CA LEU A 2 39.03 13.04 3.75
C LEU A 2 39.60 12.04 2.72
N ASN A 3 38.78 11.57 1.78
CA ASN A 3 39.22 10.64 0.73
C ASN A 3 40.03 11.31 -0.39
N GLU A 4 39.94 12.63 -0.53
CA GLU A 4 40.65 13.40 -1.57
C GLU A 4 41.95 13.99 -1.04
N PHE A 5 42.00 14.31 0.26
CA PHE A 5 43.18 14.91 0.91
C PHE A 5 44.08 13.87 1.60
N ALA A 6 43.65 12.61 1.70
CA ALA A 6 44.47 11.54 2.27
C ALA A 6 45.53 11.08 1.26
N GLY A 7 46.81 11.35 1.56
CA GLY A 7 47.95 10.93 0.74
C GLY A 7 48.32 11.91 -0.40
N ILE A 8 47.72 13.11 -0.42
CA ILE A 8 48.15 14.19 -1.31
C ILE A 8 48.94 15.20 -0.49
N ASP A 9 50.14 15.51 -0.97
CA ASP A 9 51.00 16.54 -0.42
C ASP A 9 50.83 17.82 -1.26
N PHE A 10 50.50 18.92 -0.59
CA PHE A 10 50.32 20.21 -1.24
C PHE A 10 51.63 20.99 -1.16
N PRO A 11 52.25 21.34 -2.29
CA PRO A 11 53.45 22.17 -2.30
C PRO A 11 53.11 23.59 -1.85
N TYR A 12 54.04 24.27 -1.19
CA TYR A 12 53.81 25.64 -0.76
C TYR A 12 53.76 26.63 -1.91
N ALA A 13 52.80 27.56 -1.86
CA ALA A 13 52.67 28.64 -2.82
C ALA A 13 53.47 29.91 -2.43
N SER A 14 53.72 30.15 -1.13
CA SER A 14 54.40 31.36 -0.65
C SER A 14 55.00 31.21 0.75
N TYR A 15 56.32 31.32 0.88
CA TYR A 15 57.01 31.23 2.17
C TYR A 15 56.85 32.51 3.01
N VAL A 16 56.84 32.35 4.33
CA VAL A 16 56.88 33.45 5.32
C VAL A 16 58.13 33.28 6.19
N PRO A 17 58.92 34.33 6.42
CA PRO A 17 58.78 35.72 5.95
C PRO A 17 59.17 35.89 4.47
N SER A 18 58.44 36.76 3.77
CA SER A 18 58.70 37.17 2.38
C SER A 18 59.03 38.67 2.33
N GLY A 19 60.10 39.02 1.61
CA GLY A 19 60.59 40.41 1.52
C GLY A 19 62.05 40.47 1.10
N ASP A 20 62.48 41.66 0.64
CA ASP A 20 63.86 41.90 0.21
C ASP A 20 64.83 41.73 1.40
N GLY A 21 65.85 40.88 1.23
CA GLY A 21 66.82 40.50 2.28
C GLY A 21 66.59 39.13 2.95
N TYR A 22 65.51 38.41 2.67
CA TYR A 22 65.22 37.08 3.25
C TYR A 22 65.57 35.88 2.34
N ASP A 23 66.19 36.14 1.17
CA ASP A 23 66.57 35.10 0.20
C ASP A 23 67.67 34.14 0.70
N GLN A 24 68.43 34.54 1.72
CA GLN A 24 69.54 33.75 2.29
C GLN A 24 69.21 33.02 3.60
N VAL A 25 67.96 33.05 4.07
CA VAL A 25 67.55 32.32 5.28
C VAL A 25 67.60 30.81 5.04
N LEU A 26 68.20 30.06 5.99
CA LEU A 26 68.28 28.59 5.92
C LEU A 26 66.89 27.98 5.74
N PRO A 27 66.76 26.84 5.03
CA PRO A 27 65.47 26.15 4.81
C PRO A 27 64.69 25.87 6.10
N SER A 28 65.38 25.67 7.22
CA SER A 28 64.79 25.44 8.55
C SER A 28 64.13 26.67 9.19
N GLY A 29 64.44 27.88 8.71
CA GLY A 29 63.90 29.15 9.22
C GLY A 29 62.70 29.68 8.43
N ARG A 30 62.27 28.96 7.39
CA ARG A 30 61.10 29.30 6.56
C ARG A 30 59.91 28.46 7.00
N ALA A 31 58.75 29.11 7.15
CA ALA A 31 57.49 28.44 7.47
C ALA A 31 56.38 28.90 6.52
N TYR A 32 55.30 28.12 6.46
CA TYR A 32 54.13 28.45 5.66
C TYR A 32 52.97 28.87 6.57
N ALA A 33 52.16 29.84 6.14
CA ALA A 33 51.08 30.42 6.95
C ALA A 33 49.82 29.53 7.07
N THR A 34 49.85 28.31 6.53
CA THR A 34 48.71 27.38 6.57
C THR A 34 48.83 26.42 7.74
N GLN A 35 47.70 26.11 8.37
CA GLN A 35 47.61 25.21 9.51
C GLN A 35 48.18 23.83 9.16
N GLY A 36 49.10 23.30 9.98
CA GLY A 36 49.75 22.01 9.74
C GLY A 36 51.05 22.06 8.93
N ALA A 37 51.59 23.25 8.64
CA ALA A 37 52.93 23.42 8.09
C ALA A 37 54.03 23.15 9.14
N VAL A 38 54.99 22.31 8.78
CA VAL A 38 56.17 21.99 9.62
C VAL A 38 57.37 22.81 9.11
N PRO A 39 58.12 23.53 9.97
CA PRO A 39 59.31 24.28 9.57
C PRO A 39 60.34 23.38 8.86
N GLY A 40 60.80 23.80 7.69
CA GLY A 40 61.81 23.08 6.90
C GLY A 40 61.31 21.94 5.99
N GLN A 41 59.99 21.68 5.90
CA GLN A 41 59.43 20.81 4.87
C GLN A 41 58.69 21.64 3.83
N ASP A 42 58.97 21.47 2.53
CA ASP A 42 58.40 22.29 1.44
C ASP A 42 56.95 21.90 1.02
N PHE A 43 56.31 21.02 1.79
CA PHE A 43 54.96 20.53 1.53
C PHE A 43 54.14 20.40 2.82
N VAL A 44 52.81 20.53 2.70
CA VAL A 44 51.85 20.18 3.75
C VAL A 44 51.09 18.93 3.35
N SER A 45 51.17 17.91 4.19
CA SER A 45 50.38 16.70 3.98
C SER A 45 48.90 16.97 4.26
N GLY A 46 48.04 16.63 3.31
CA GLY A 46 46.59 16.87 3.40
C GLY A 46 45.93 16.20 4.61
N SER A 47 46.46 15.07 5.11
CA SER A 47 45.95 14.42 6.31
C SER A 47 46.26 15.20 7.59
N THR A 48 47.42 15.85 7.67
CA THR A 48 47.84 16.68 8.81
C THR A 48 47.09 18.01 8.82
N TYR A 49 46.88 18.59 7.63
CA TYR A 49 46.00 19.74 7.45
C TYR A 49 44.58 19.43 7.95
N LEU A 50 44.01 18.30 7.52
CA LEU A 50 42.63 17.94 7.82
C LEU A 50 42.42 17.54 9.29
N SER A 51 43.43 16.96 9.95
CA SER A 51 43.38 16.67 11.38
C SER A 51 43.49 17.92 12.24
N ILE A 52 44.34 18.89 11.88
CA ILE A 52 44.54 20.13 12.66
C ILE A 52 43.40 21.13 12.41
N ALA A 53 43.00 21.33 11.16
CA ALA A 53 41.98 22.32 10.80
C ALA A 53 40.55 21.88 11.12
N TYR A 54 40.25 20.57 10.97
CA TYR A 54 38.89 20.04 11.11
C TYR A 54 38.75 18.95 12.18
N GLY A 55 39.83 18.56 12.87
CA GLY A 55 39.78 17.51 13.91
C GLY A 55 39.45 16.12 13.35
N TYR A 56 39.57 15.90 12.03
CA TYR A 56 39.11 14.67 11.41
C TYR A 56 40.24 13.64 11.36
N GLU A 57 40.08 12.54 12.10
CA GLU A 57 41.06 11.46 12.16
C GLU A 57 40.60 10.23 11.36
N ASN A 58 41.47 9.72 10.49
CA ASN A 58 41.16 8.60 9.59
C ASN A 58 40.74 7.32 10.34
N SER A 59 41.19 7.14 11.58
CA SER A 59 40.88 5.97 12.43
C SER A 59 39.39 5.88 12.81
N HIS A 60 38.67 7.00 12.84
CA HIS A 60 37.28 7.05 13.33
C HIS A 60 36.21 6.81 12.27
N ARG A 61 36.59 6.67 10.99
CA ARG A 61 35.65 6.49 9.87
C ARG A 61 34.74 5.29 10.06
N TRP A 62 35.33 4.13 10.36
CA TRP A 62 34.59 2.87 10.47
C TRP A 62 33.68 2.83 11.70
N ARG A 63 34.12 3.39 12.83
CA ARG A 63 33.29 3.54 14.02
C ARG A 63 32.09 4.45 13.73
N ASN A 64 32.32 5.63 13.16
CA ASN A 64 31.25 6.60 12.89
C ASN A 64 30.26 6.05 11.85
N TRP A 65 30.75 5.35 10.82
CA TRP A 65 29.90 4.68 9.83
C TRP A 65 29.04 3.58 10.47
N GLY A 66 29.61 2.78 11.37
CA GLY A 66 28.86 1.78 12.14
C GLY A 66 27.80 2.40 13.06
N VAL A 67 28.11 3.52 13.73
CA VAL A 67 27.14 4.26 14.55
C VAL A 67 25.97 4.78 13.72
N MET A 68 26.22 5.28 12.50
CA MET A 68 25.14 5.72 11.60
C MET A 68 24.24 4.58 11.17
N ILE A 69 24.81 3.41 10.85
CA ILE A 69 24.02 2.21 10.51
C ILE A 69 23.19 1.75 11.70
N ALA A 70 23.77 1.72 12.90
CA ALA A 70 23.05 1.35 14.13
C ALA A 70 21.86 2.28 14.38
N PHE A 71 22.03 3.61 14.22
CA PHE A 71 20.94 4.57 14.31
C PHE A 71 19.88 4.36 13.22
N ALA A 72 20.28 4.04 11.99
CA ALA A 72 19.33 3.78 10.90
C ALA A 72 18.48 2.53 11.18
N VAL A 73 19.09 1.44 11.65
CA VAL A 73 18.38 0.21 12.02
C VAL A 73 17.45 0.44 13.22
N LEU A 74 17.91 1.17 14.25
CA LEU A 74 17.09 1.52 15.40
C LEU A 74 15.87 2.36 14.98
N TYR A 75 16.09 3.40 14.16
CA TYR A 75 15.03 4.26 13.67
C TYR A 75 14.00 3.50 12.82
N LEU A 76 14.47 2.60 11.95
CA LEU A 76 13.61 1.70 11.18
C LEU A 76 12.80 0.77 12.09
N GLY A 77 13.44 0.17 13.10
CA GLY A 77 12.78 -0.69 14.08
C GLY A 77 11.68 0.06 14.84
N LEU A 78 11.96 1.28 15.30
CA LEU A 78 10.98 2.14 15.96
C LEU A 78 9.84 2.53 15.02
N HIS A 79 10.13 2.84 13.75
CA HIS A 79 9.13 3.12 12.73
C HIS A 79 8.22 1.92 12.46
N LEU A 80 8.78 0.71 12.37
CA LEU A 80 7.99 -0.51 12.18
C LEU A 80 7.16 -0.85 13.43
N ALA A 81 7.69 -0.60 14.62
CA ALA A 81 6.94 -0.78 15.87
C ALA A 81 5.78 0.22 15.96
N ALA A 82 6.03 1.50 15.67
CA ALA A 82 4.99 2.52 15.58
C ALA A 82 3.96 2.19 14.50
N ALA A 83 4.41 1.73 13.33
CA ALA A 83 3.51 1.31 12.25
C ALA A 83 2.66 0.10 12.67
N LYS A 84 3.21 -0.88 13.38
CA LYS A 84 2.43 -2.01 13.91
C LYS A 84 1.43 -1.57 14.99
N TYR A 85 1.84 -0.68 15.88
CA TYR A 85 0.97 -0.16 16.93
C TYR A 85 -0.18 0.68 16.34
N VAL A 86 0.13 1.62 15.43
CA VAL A 86 -0.85 2.47 14.76
C VAL A 86 -1.71 1.70 13.75
N ALA A 87 -1.15 0.69 13.06
CA ALA A 87 -1.94 -0.17 12.17
C ALA A 87 -2.91 -1.09 12.94
N SER A 88 -2.58 -1.45 14.19
CA SER A 88 -3.52 -2.14 15.09
C SER A 88 -4.73 -1.26 15.45
N GLU A 89 -4.60 0.07 15.36
CA GLU A 89 -5.67 1.03 15.65
C GLU A 89 -6.41 1.52 14.40
N ARG A 90 -6.03 1.12 13.17
CA ARG A 90 -6.83 1.43 11.98
C ARG A 90 -8.10 0.57 11.97
N SER A 91 -9.13 1.13 12.60
CA SER A 91 -10.53 0.82 12.36
C SER A 91 -10.82 0.82 10.87
N LYS A 92 -11.53 -0.22 10.45
CA LYS A 92 -12.23 -0.35 9.16
C LYS A 92 -12.77 1.01 8.67
N GLY A 93 -12.24 1.51 7.56
CA GLY A 93 -12.70 2.72 6.88
C GLY A 93 -11.57 3.22 5.97
N GLU A 94 -11.71 3.24 4.66
CA GLU A 94 -12.75 3.96 3.95
C GLU A 94 -13.14 3.22 2.65
N VAL A 95 -14.44 3.02 2.50
CA VAL A 95 -15.09 2.55 1.28
C VAL A 95 -15.15 3.75 0.33
N LEU A 96 -14.61 3.62 -0.88
CA LEU A 96 -14.76 4.65 -1.89
C LEU A 96 -16.22 4.66 -2.38
N VAL A 97 -17.00 5.60 -1.83
CA VAL A 97 -18.38 5.86 -2.24
C VAL A 97 -18.36 6.60 -3.58
N TYR A 98 -18.66 5.88 -4.66
CA TYR A 98 -19.00 6.52 -5.93
C TYR A 98 -20.41 7.13 -5.82
N VAL A 99 -20.49 8.45 -5.74
CA VAL A 99 -21.76 9.19 -5.69
C VAL A 99 -22.41 9.19 -7.08
N TYR A 100 -23.55 8.50 -7.22
CA TYR A 100 -24.35 8.34 -8.44
C TYR A 100 -24.88 9.66 -9.06
N LYS A 101 -24.64 10.82 -8.45
CA LYS A 101 -25.14 12.13 -8.93
C LYS A 101 -24.44 12.66 -10.18
N ALA A 102 -23.21 12.21 -10.50
CA ALA A 102 -22.51 12.65 -11.71
C ALA A 102 -23.12 12.09 -13.02
N ILE A 103 -23.89 10.99 -12.95
CA ILE A 103 -24.44 10.32 -14.15
C ILE A 103 -25.77 10.95 -14.61
N LYS A 104 -26.46 11.71 -13.74
CA LYS A 104 -27.77 12.29 -14.10
C LYS A 104 -27.69 13.47 -15.08
N HIS A 105 -26.50 14.07 -15.23
CA HIS A 105 -26.29 15.17 -16.20
C HIS A 105 -25.82 14.71 -17.59
N LEU A 106 -25.57 13.40 -17.78
CA LEU A 106 -25.19 12.83 -19.09
C LEU A 106 -26.38 12.22 -19.86
N LYS A 107 -27.59 12.21 -19.26
CA LYS A 107 -28.77 11.53 -19.83
C LYS A 107 -29.89 12.49 -20.29
N THR A 108 -29.52 13.65 -20.82
CA THR A 108 -30.46 14.58 -21.46
C THR A 108 -30.03 14.89 -22.90
N LYS A 109 -29.93 13.87 -23.74
CA LYS A 109 -30.11 14.01 -25.21
C LYS A 109 -30.27 12.65 -25.89
N SER A 110 -31.50 12.15 -25.99
CA SER A 110 -31.88 11.25 -27.08
C SER A 110 -33.39 11.30 -27.30
N SER A 111 -33.75 11.78 -28.50
CA SER A 111 -35.06 11.88 -29.13
C SER A 111 -35.99 10.70 -28.87
N ASP A 112 -37.20 11.00 -28.40
CA ASP A 112 -38.31 10.07 -28.16
C ASP A 112 -39.14 9.90 -29.46
N ILE A 113 -39.35 8.66 -29.92
CA ILE A 113 -40.02 8.35 -31.20
C ILE A 113 -41.27 7.46 -31.07
N GLU A 114 -41.72 7.17 -29.85
CA GLU A 114 -42.78 6.19 -29.58
C GLU A 114 -44.19 6.80 -29.42
N SER A 115 -44.57 7.72 -30.32
CA SER A 115 -45.98 8.13 -30.48
C SER A 115 -46.61 7.51 -31.73
N SER A 116 -46.80 6.19 -31.73
CA SER A 116 -47.84 5.55 -32.59
C SER A 116 -48.16 4.11 -32.15
N PRO A 117 -49.42 3.64 -32.22
CA PRO A 117 -49.82 2.40 -31.58
C PRO A 117 -49.79 1.15 -32.50
N ARG A 118 -49.37 0.03 -31.87
CA ARG A 118 -49.68 -1.40 -32.13
C ARG A 118 -49.27 -2.02 -33.48
N THR A 119 -48.52 -3.13 -33.40
CA THR A 119 -48.89 -4.43 -34.00
C THR A 119 -48.12 -5.56 -33.30
N ILE A 120 -48.85 -6.60 -32.92
CA ILE A 120 -48.36 -7.89 -32.37
C ILE A 120 -47.57 -8.61 -33.46
N ASN A 121 -46.36 -9.10 -33.20
CA ASN A 121 -45.85 -10.35 -33.77
C ASN A 121 -44.61 -10.92 -33.06
N ASN A 122 -44.68 -12.24 -32.91
CA ASN A 122 -43.76 -13.26 -32.43
C ASN A 122 -42.28 -12.96 -32.14
N HIS A 123 -41.90 -13.44 -30.96
CA HIS A 123 -40.67 -14.09 -30.53
C HIS A 123 -39.65 -14.43 -31.65
N GLN A 124 -38.55 -13.68 -31.67
CA GLN A 124 -37.26 -14.12 -32.16
C GLN A 124 -36.18 -13.52 -31.26
N THR A 125 -35.39 -14.39 -30.62
CA THR A 125 -34.21 -14.05 -29.83
C THR A 125 -33.16 -13.46 -30.75
N VAL A 126 -32.91 -12.16 -30.63
CA VAL A 126 -31.77 -11.50 -31.26
C VAL A 126 -30.72 -11.29 -30.17
N ASP A 127 -29.65 -12.08 -30.28
CA ASP A 127 -28.36 -11.81 -29.63
C ASP A 127 -27.86 -10.43 -30.08
N SER A 128 -28.11 -9.42 -29.26
CA SER A 128 -27.47 -8.12 -29.40
C SER A 128 -26.15 -8.16 -28.65
N ASP A 129 -25.11 -8.59 -29.38
CA ASP A 129 -23.72 -8.37 -29.03
C ASP A 129 -23.41 -6.87 -29.19
N SER A 130 -23.83 -6.08 -28.20
CA SER A 130 -23.43 -4.69 -28.07
C SER A 130 -22.12 -4.65 -27.28
N GLY A 131 -21.02 -4.65 -28.03
CA GLY A 131 -19.66 -4.48 -27.53
C GLY A 131 -19.57 -3.31 -26.55
N THR A 132 -19.48 -3.66 -25.27
CA THR A 132 -19.05 -2.78 -24.20
C THR A 132 -17.77 -3.38 -23.67
N ALA A 133 -16.67 -2.65 -23.83
CA ALA A 133 -15.33 -3.11 -23.53
C ALA A 133 -15.20 -3.71 -22.12
N GLY A 134 -14.78 -4.97 -22.04
CA GLY A 134 -13.97 -5.48 -20.92
C GLY A 134 -14.67 -5.78 -19.59
N VAL A 135 -15.98 -6.02 -19.56
CA VAL A 135 -16.58 -6.72 -18.41
C VAL A 135 -16.66 -8.19 -18.75
N GLU A 136 -15.72 -8.98 -18.24
CA GLU A 136 -15.77 -10.43 -18.31
C GLU A 136 -17.13 -10.88 -17.75
N LYS A 137 -18.01 -11.37 -18.62
CA LYS A 137 -19.34 -11.83 -18.24
C LYS A 137 -19.15 -13.00 -17.29
N GLN A 138 -19.27 -12.78 -15.98
CA GLN A 138 -19.18 -13.85 -15.01
C GLN A 138 -20.38 -14.78 -15.20
N ILE A 139 -20.13 -15.96 -15.80
CA ILE A 139 -21.11 -17.04 -15.99
C ILE A 139 -21.19 -17.90 -14.71
N SER A 140 -20.75 -17.39 -13.56
CA SER A 140 -20.69 -18.21 -12.35
C SER A 140 -22.07 -18.49 -11.77
N VAL A 141 -22.44 -19.77 -11.71
CA VAL A 141 -23.62 -20.25 -10.98
C VAL A 141 -23.26 -20.30 -9.51
N PHE A 142 -24.04 -19.60 -8.69
CA PHE A 142 -23.90 -19.65 -7.24
C PHE A 142 -24.96 -20.58 -6.68
N HIS A 143 -24.54 -21.61 -5.93
CA HIS A 143 -25.45 -22.54 -5.29
C HIS A 143 -25.06 -22.74 -3.84
N TRP A 144 -26.06 -22.91 -2.99
CA TRP A 144 -25.88 -23.25 -1.59
C TRP A 144 -26.88 -24.33 -1.21
N GLY A 145 -26.46 -25.23 -0.36
CA GLY A 145 -27.31 -26.30 0.13
C GLY A 145 -27.03 -26.69 1.56
N ASN A 146 -28.05 -27.24 2.20
CA ASN A 146 -28.07 -27.65 3.60
C ASN A 146 -27.55 -26.56 4.53
N VAL A 147 -27.92 -25.29 4.28
CA VAL A 147 -27.43 -24.16 5.08
C VAL A 147 -28.22 -24.07 6.39
N TYR A 148 -27.52 -24.28 7.51
CA TYR A 148 -28.03 -24.07 8.86
C TYR A 148 -27.34 -22.87 9.51
N TYR A 149 -28.11 -22.09 10.26
CA TYR A 149 -27.56 -20.98 11.04
C TYR A 149 -28.17 -20.91 12.44
N ASP A 150 -27.33 -21.26 13.42
CA ASP A 150 -27.68 -21.25 14.84
C ASP A 150 -27.02 -20.08 15.56
N ILE A 151 -27.82 -19.31 16.29
CA ILE A 151 -27.33 -18.21 17.12
C ILE A 151 -27.64 -18.48 18.58
N LYS A 152 -26.72 -18.09 19.48
CA LYS A 152 -26.97 -18.15 20.93
C LYS A 152 -27.47 -16.80 21.41
N ILE A 153 -28.75 -16.70 21.75
CA ILE A 153 -29.32 -15.50 22.39
C ILE A 153 -29.56 -15.82 23.86
N LYS A 154 -28.93 -15.06 24.76
CA LYS A 154 -29.11 -15.21 26.22
C LYS A 154 -28.89 -16.64 26.74
N GLY A 155 -28.01 -17.41 26.10
CA GLY A 155 -27.69 -18.79 26.50
C GLY A 155 -28.54 -19.87 25.82
N GLU A 156 -29.64 -19.52 25.16
CA GLU A 156 -30.45 -20.48 24.41
C GLU A 156 -30.03 -20.51 22.93
N PRO A 157 -29.77 -21.69 22.34
CA PRO A 157 -29.58 -21.82 20.90
C PRO A 157 -30.90 -21.58 20.19
N ARG A 158 -30.88 -20.72 19.16
CA ARG A 158 -32.00 -20.48 18.26
C ARG A 158 -31.54 -20.71 16.83
N CYS A 159 -32.18 -21.64 16.16
CA CYS A 159 -32.04 -21.84 14.73
C CYS A 159 -32.81 -20.74 13.99
N ILE A 160 -32.11 -20.02 13.11
CA ILE A 160 -32.68 -18.94 12.29
C ILE A 160 -32.85 -19.39 10.84
N LEU A 161 -31.93 -20.23 10.34
CA LEU A 161 -32.00 -20.84 9.02
C LEU A 161 -31.92 -22.35 9.21
N ASP A 162 -32.93 -23.04 8.70
CA ASP A 162 -33.07 -24.49 8.79
C ASP A 162 -33.10 -25.04 7.37
N GLU A 163 -32.08 -25.82 7.01
CA GLU A 163 -31.94 -26.53 5.74
C GLU A 163 -32.34 -25.71 4.49
N VAL A 164 -31.63 -24.61 4.25
CA VAL A 164 -31.94 -23.73 3.11
C VAL A 164 -31.11 -24.10 1.88
N ASP A 165 -31.80 -24.54 0.82
CA ASP A 165 -31.22 -24.87 -0.48
C ASP A 165 -31.68 -23.91 -1.59
N ARG A 166 -30.73 -23.38 -2.37
CA ARG A 166 -31.06 -22.68 -3.62
C ARG A 166 -29.85 -22.51 -4.54
N TRP A 167 -30.14 -22.17 -5.78
CA TRP A 167 -29.15 -21.75 -6.76
C TRP A 167 -29.61 -20.50 -7.51
N VAL A 168 -28.64 -19.73 -8.01
CA VAL A 168 -28.84 -18.49 -8.76
C VAL A 168 -28.17 -18.62 -10.12
N LYS A 169 -28.95 -18.40 -11.18
CA LYS A 169 -28.46 -18.45 -12.56
C LYS A 169 -27.70 -17.15 -12.90
N PRO A 170 -26.53 -17.23 -13.58
CA PRO A 170 -25.83 -16.04 -14.04
C PRO A 170 -26.72 -15.21 -14.99
N GLY A 171 -26.65 -13.88 -14.84
CA GLY A 171 -27.44 -12.94 -15.64
C GLY A 171 -28.92 -12.83 -15.27
N THR A 172 -29.35 -13.42 -14.15
CA THR A 172 -30.73 -13.30 -13.66
C THR A 172 -30.79 -12.54 -12.34
N LEU A 173 -31.82 -11.70 -12.18
CA LEU A 173 -32.11 -11.04 -10.91
C LEU A 173 -32.99 -11.96 -10.07
N THR A 174 -32.46 -12.50 -8.98
CA THR A 174 -33.21 -13.35 -8.04
C THR A 174 -33.69 -12.51 -6.86
N ALA A 175 -35.00 -12.49 -6.63
CA ALA A 175 -35.60 -11.82 -5.46
C ALA A 175 -35.89 -12.83 -4.34
N LEU A 176 -35.54 -12.47 -3.10
CA LEU A 176 -35.89 -13.20 -1.90
C LEU A 176 -37.07 -12.52 -1.21
N MET A 177 -38.22 -13.18 -1.16
CA MET A 177 -39.46 -12.65 -0.58
C MET A 177 -39.94 -13.52 0.59
N GLY A 178 -40.66 -12.91 1.53
CA GLY A 178 -41.18 -13.60 2.72
C GLY A 178 -41.64 -12.64 3.81
N SER A 179 -42.30 -13.14 4.85
CA SER A 179 -42.80 -12.35 5.99
C SER A 179 -41.69 -11.64 6.77
N SER A 180 -42.02 -10.54 7.45
CA SER A 180 -41.06 -9.85 8.35
C SER A 180 -40.60 -10.82 9.44
N GLY A 181 -39.28 -10.92 9.66
CA GLY A 181 -38.70 -11.85 10.63
C GLY A 181 -38.37 -13.26 10.11
N ALA A 182 -38.68 -13.60 8.85
CA ALA A 182 -38.38 -14.92 8.28
C ALA A 182 -36.87 -15.23 8.03
N GLY A 183 -35.94 -14.38 8.48
CA GLY A 183 -34.50 -14.63 8.28
C GLY A 183 -33.94 -14.25 6.90
N LYS A 184 -34.66 -13.49 6.07
CA LYS A 184 -34.19 -13.08 4.72
C LYS A 184 -32.87 -12.32 4.74
N THR A 185 -32.78 -11.28 5.55
CA THR A 185 -31.53 -10.50 5.73
C THR A 185 -30.45 -11.40 6.31
N THR A 186 -30.80 -12.27 7.26
CA THR A 186 -29.88 -13.23 7.85
C THR A 186 -29.30 -14.20 6.81
N LEU A 187 -30.11 -14.72 5.89
CA LEU A 187 -29.65 -15.57 4.79
C LEU A 187 -28.65 -14.82 3.91
N LEU A 188 -28.96 -13.56 3.56
CA LEU A 188 -28.05 -12.73 2.77
C LEU A 188 -26.73 -12.44 3.52
N ASP A 189 -26.79 -12.18 4.83
CA ASP A 189 -25.62 -11.96 5.67
C ASP A 189 -24.75 -13.21 5.80
N VAL A 190 -25.36 -14.40 5.87
CA VAL A 190 -24.67 -15.70 5.90
C VAL A 190 -23.96 -15.95 4.58
N LEU A 191 -24.65 -15.76 3.44
CA LEU A 191 -24.07 -15.93 2.09
C LEU A 191 -22.94 -14.92 1.82
N ALA A 192 -23.08 -13.68 2.32
CA ALA A 192 -22.05 -12.64 2.23
C ALA A 192 -20.92 -12.81 3.27
N SER A 193 -20.99 -13.81 4.15
CA SER A 193 -20.10 -14.01 5.30
C SER A 193 -19.87 -12.76 6.15
N ARG A 194 -20.95 -12.06 6.46
CA ARG A 194 -20.95 -10.95 7.42
C ARG A 194 -21.30 -11.36 8.85
N VAL A 195 -21.78 -12.59 9.04
CA VAL A 195 -22.07 -13.12 10.38
C VAL A 195 -20.77 -13.39 11.14
N THR A 196 -20.60 -12.73 12.29
CA THR A 196 -19.44 -12.90 13.20
C THR A 196 -19.75 -13.78 14.40
N MET A 197 -21.01 -14.16 14.58
CA MET A 197 -21.54 -14.84 15.75
C MET A 197 -22.50 -15.93 15.33
N GLY A 198 -22.54 -17.02 16.08
CA GLY A 198 -23.31 -18.22 15.74
C GLY A 198 -22.47 -19.26 15.00
N VAL A 199 -23.12 -20.38 14.68
CA VAL A 199 -22.53 -21.50 13.94
C VAL A 199 -23.24 -21.56 12.59
N VAL A 200 -22.47 -21.47 11.51
CA VAL A 200 -22.95 -21.67 10.14
C VAL A 200 -22.51 -23.06 9.71
N LEU A 201 -23.45 -23.88 9.27
CA LEU A 201 -23.20 -25.19 8.66
C LEU A 201 -23.81 -25.20 7.26
N GLY A 202 -23.27 -26.03 6.37
CA GLY A 202 -23.74 -26.18 4.99
C GLY A 202 -22.70 -25.80 3.95
N ASP A 203 -23.04 -26.09 2.70
CA ASP A 203 -22.12 -25.95 1.58
C ASP A 203 -22.51 -24.76 0.71
N MET A 204 -21.54 -23.87 0.45
CA MET A 204 -21.70 -22.76 -0.47
C MET A 204 -20.66 -22.90 -1.58
N LEU A 205 -21.16 -23.04 -2.80
CA LEU A 205 -20.36 -23.40 -3.95
C LEU A 205 -20.58 -22.42 -5.10
N VAL A 206 -19.48 -22.10 -5.78
CA VAL A 206 -19.46 -21.29 -6.99
C VAL A 206 -18.98 -22.19 -8.11
N ASN A 207 -19.84 -22.44 -9.11
CA ASN A 207 -19.54 -23.38 -10.21
C ASN A 207 -19.17 -24.80 -9.74
N GLY A 208 -19.77 -25.30 -8.65
CA GLY A 208 -19.45 -26.63 -8.11
C GLY A 208 -18.16 -26.69 -7.28
N ILE A 209 -17.47 -25.57 -7.08
CA ILE A 209 -16.26 -25.47 -6.26
C ILE A 209 -16.61 -24.77 -4.95
N PRO A 210 -16.14 -25.25 -3.78
CA PRO A 210 -16.36 -24.57 -2.51
C PRO A 210 -15.83 -23.14 -2.56
N ARG A 211 -16.53 -22.23 -1.89
CA ARG A 211 -16.23 -20.82 -1.89
C ARG A 211 -14.82 -20.53 -1.35
N ASP A 212 -14.03 -19.83 -2.15
CA ASP A 212 -12.70 -19.34 -1.78
C ASP A 212 -12.76 -17.92 -1.15
N ASP A 213 -11.72 -17.52 -0.42
CA ASP A 213 -11.59 -16.18 0.18
C ASP A 213 -11.65 -15.05 -0.87
N SER A 214 -11.31 -15.37 -2.13
CA SER A 214 -11.47 -14.44 -3.25
C SER A 214 -12.94 -14.09 -3.57
N PHE A 215 -13.91 -14.83 -3.07
CA PHE A 215 -15.34 -14.56 -3.29
C PHE A 215 -15.75 -13.18 -2.78
N GLN A 216 -15.27 -12.79 -1.60
CA GLN A 216 -15.56 -11.47 -1.02
C GLN A 216 -15.05 -10.31 -1.89
N ARG A 217 -14.04 -10.55 -2.73
CA ARG A 217 -13.51 -9.56 -3.68
C ARG A 217 -14.30 -9.52 -4.99
N LYS A 218 -14.99 -10.61 -5.34
CA LYS A 218 -15.76 -10.77 -6.58
C LYS A 218 -17.24 -10.42 -6.41
N THR A 219 -17.75 -10.39 -5.18
CA THR A 219 -19.15 -10.07 -4.87
C THR A 219 -19.27 -8.77 -4.10
N SER A 220 -20.25 -7.94 -4.46
CA SER A 220 -20.66 -6.78 -3.66
C SER A 220 -21.89 -7.09 -2.83
N TYR A 221 -21.95 -6.52 -1.63
CA TYR A 221 -23.10 -6.56 -0.72
C TYR A 221 -23.41 -5.12 -0.31
N VAL A 222 -24.66 -4.70 -0.47
CA VAL A 222 -25.17 -3.36 -0.16
C VAL A 222 -26.31 -3.46 0.84
#